data_AF-A0A933EJY1-F1
#
_entry.id   AF-A0A933EJY1-F1
#
_cell.length_a   1.000
_cell.length_b   1.000
_cell.length_c   1.000
_cell.angle_alpha   90.00
_cell.angle_beta   90.00
_cell.angle_gamma   90.00
#
_symmetry.space_group_name_H-M   'P 1'
#
loop_
_entity.id
_entity.type
_entity.pdbx_description
1 polymer ?
#
loop_
_entity_poly.entity_id
_entity_poly.type
_entity_poly.pdbx_seq_one_letter_code
_entity_poly.pdbx_strand_id
1 'polypeptide(L)' 'MNLNDMRTRVRKDLRDEDSSAYRWTDAELDRHIDHALQDVSLAAPLEAKATLTTTAGSRDLSVAGLAGLVALEAVEY' A
#
# COMPACT_ATOMS: atom_id res chain seq x y z
N MET A 1 1.85 6.44 9.48
CA MET A 1 0.64 7.02 8.84
C MET A 1 -0.32 5.88 8.60
N ASN A 2 -1.56 5.97 9.10
CA ASN A 2 -2.61 5.01 8.79
C ASN A 2 -3.70 5.66 7.91
N LEU A 3 -4.70 4.88 7.49
CA LEU A 3 -5.81 5.37 6.65
C LEU A 3 -6.58 6.52 7.30
N ASN A 4 -6.82 6.48 8.61
CA ASN A 4 -7.53 7.52 9.33
C ASN A 4 -6.75 8.85 9.36
N ASP A 5 -5.41 8.79 9.53
CA ASP A 5 -4.54 9.95 9.44
C ASP A 5 -4.59 10.58 8.04
N MET A 6 -4.59 9.74 6.99
CA MET A 6 -4.68 10.20 5.61
C MET A 6 -6.03 10.84 5.32
N ARG A 7 -7.13 10.20 5.75
CA ARG A 7 -8.49 10.74 5.60
C ARG A 7 -8.63 12.10 6.27
N THR A 8 -8.11 12.25 7.48
CA THR A 8 -8.12 13.51 8.23
C THR A 8 -7.41 14.63 7.45
N ARG A 9 -6.26 14.33 6.81
CA ARG A 9 -5.54 15.29 5.97
C ARG A 9 -6.33 15.67 4.72
N VAL A 10 -6.88 14.68 4.02
CA VAL A 10 -7.69 14.93 2.82
C VAL A 10 -8.92 15.78 3.15
N ARG A 11 -9.60 15.50 4.27
CA ARG A 11 -10.71 16.33 4.76
C ARG A 11 -10.30 17.78 4.96
N LYS A 12 -9.17 18.01 5.61
CA LYS A 12 -8.62 19.36 5.82
C LYS A 12 -8.31 20.06 4.49
N ASP A 13 -7.69 19.36 3.55
CA ASP A 13 -7.35 19.92 2.23
C ASP A 13 -8.61 20.26 1.41
N LEU A 14 -9.66 19.46 1.54
CA LEU A 14 -10.98 19.68 0.93
C LEU A 14 -11.86 20.68 1.70
N ARG A 15 -11.43 21.12 2.90
CA ARG A 15 -12.23 21.92 3.85
C ARG A 15 -13.55 21.22 4.25
N ASP A 16 -13.52 19.88 4.33
CA ASP A 16 -14.66 19.01 4.68
C ASP A 16 -14.49 18.44 6.10
N GLU A 17 -14.39 19.34 7.09
CA GLU A 17 -14.04 19.02 8.47
C GLU A 17 -15.25 18.93 9.44
N ASP A 18 -16.43 19.40 9.03
CA ASP A 18 -17.65 19.34 9.85
C ASP A 18 -18.24 17.93 9.86
N SER A 19 -18.06 17.23 10.99
CA SER A 19 -18.53 15.85 11.15
C SER A 19 -20.04 15.68 11.18
N SER A 20 -20.80 16.76 11.36
CA SER A 20 -22.26 16.73 11.28
C SER A 20 -22.80 16.90 9.86
N ALA A 21 -21.95 17.35 8.93
CA ALA A 21 -22.34 17.74 7.58
C ALA A 21 -21.24 17.46 6.54
N TYR A 22 -20.56 16.30 6.64
CA TYR A 22 -19.56 15.91 5.65
C TYR A 22 -20.14 15.89 4.24
N ARG A 23 -19.47 16.58 3.32
CA ARG A 23 -19.82 16.58 1.91
C ARG A 23 -19.43 15.27 1.24
N TRP A 24 -18.35 14.62 1.70
CA TRP A 24 -17.83 13.37 1.16
C TRP A 24 -17.85 12.31 2.26
N THR A 25 -18.38 11.14 1.94
CA THR A 25 -18.39 10.00 2.85
C THR A 25 -16.97 9.44 3.05
N ASP A 26 -16.74 8.77 4.17
CA ASP A 26 -15.46 8.09 4.42
C ASP A 26 -15.13 7.08 3.32
N ALA A 27 -16.12 6.36 2.81
CA ALA A 27 -15.93 5.37 1.74
C ALA A 27 -15.48 6.00 0.42
N GLU A 28 -15.98 7.19 0.08
CA GLU A 28 -15.55 7.91 -1.11
C GLU A 28 -14.09 8.37 -0.96
N LEU A 29 -13.74 8.93 0.20
CA LEU A 29 -12.36 9.35 0.47
C LEU A 29 -11.40 8.17 0.48
N ASP A 30 -11.78 7.05 1.10
CA ASP A 30 -10.97 5.83 1.15
C ASP A 30 -10.69 5.30 -0.26
N ARG A 31 -11.72 5.22 -1.12
CA ARG A 31 -11.54 4.81 -2.53
C ARG A 31 -10.57 5.72 -3.28
N HIS A 32 -10.65 7.04 -3.08
CA HIS A 32 -9.74 7.98 -3.71
C HIS A 32 -8.30 7.86 -3.18
N ILE A 33 -8.15 7.65 -1.88
CA ILE A 33 -6.86 7.40 -1.23
C ILE A 33 -6.24 6.10 -1.78
N ASP A 34 -7.01 5.03 -1.89
CA ASP A 34 -6.55 3.73 -2.39
C ASP A 34 -6.09 3.83 -3.85
N HIS A 35 -6.84 4.53 -4.71
CA HIS A 35 -6.44 4.76 -6.09
C HIS A 35 -5.11 5.53 -6.17
N ALA A 36 -4.97 6.63 -5.41
CA ALA A 36 -3.74 7.41 -5.39
C ALA A 36 -2.55 6.60 -4.84
N LEU A 37 -2.79 5.76 -3.83
CA LEU A 37 -1.78 4.86 -3.27
C LEU A 37 -1.33 3.82 -4.30
N GLN A 38 -2.27 3.26 -5.08
CA GLN A 38 -1.96 2.32 -6.14
C GLN A 38 -1.10 2.97 -7.23
N ASP A 39 -1.47 4.18 -7.69
CA ASP A 39 -0.71 4.91 -8.71
C ASP A 39 0.73 5.19 -8.26
N VAL A 40 0.92 5.65 -7.02
CA VAL A 40 2.26 5.89 -6.45
C VAL A 40 3.03 4.59 -6.31
N SER A 41 2.39 3.52 -5.84
CA SER A 41 3.04 2.22 -5.63
C SER A 41 3.50 1.57 -6.94
N LEU A 42 2.79 1.82 -8.04
CA LEU A 42 3.20 1.36 -9.37
C LEU A 42 4.32 2.21 -9.98
N ALA A 43 4.32 3.52 -9.72
CA ALA A 43 5.33 4.43 -10.24
C ALA A 43 6.65 4.38 -9.47
N ALA A 44 6.59 4.17 -8.15
CA ALA A 44 7.73 4.10 -7.25
C ALA A 44 7.48 3.02 -6.19
N PRO A 45 7.64 1.73 -6.54
CA PRO A 45 7.48 0.63 -5.60
C PRO A 45 8.40 0.80 -4.39
N LEU A 46 7.88 0.51 -3.20
CA LEU A 46 8.69 0.50 -2.00
C LEU A 46 9.59 -0.72 -2.01
N GLU A 47 10.91 -0.52 -2.11
CA GLU A 47 11.86 -1.61 -2.00
C GLU A 47 11.83 -2.21 -0.59
N ALA A 48 11.72 -3.53 -0.53
CA ALA A 48 11.68 -4.29 0.71
C ALA A 48 12.51 -5.57 0.59
N LYS A 49 13.00 -6.08 1.73
CA LYS A 49 13.73 -7.34 1.82
C LYS A 49 12.93 -8.36 2.62
N ALA A 50 12.92 -9.60 2.15
CA ALA A 50 12.32 -10.72 2.84
C ALA A 50 13.29 -11.90 2.86
N THR A 51 13.42 -12.55 4.02
CA THR A 51 14.18 -13.80 4.14
C THR A 51 13.24 -14.97 3.93
N LEU A 52 13.56 -15.83 2.97
CA LEU A 52 12.79 -17.04 2.66
C LEU A 52 13.60 -18.29 3.01
N THR A 53 12.95 -19.30 3.57
CA THR A 53 13.59 -20.57 3.93
C THR A 53 13.73 -21.46 2.70
N THR A 54 14.94 -21.97 2.44
CA THR A 54 15.21 -22.91 1.34
C THR A 54 14.89 -24.35 1.72
N THR A 55 14.69 -25.20 0.70
CA THR A 55 14.52 -26.64 0.88
C THR A 55 15.79 -27.37 0.44
N ALA A 56 16.33 -28.24 1.30
CA ALA A 56 17.56 -28.99 1.00
C ALA A 56 17.39 -29.84 -0.27
N GLY A 57 18.38 -29.77 -1.17
CA GLY A 57 18.33 -30.46 -2.46
C GLY A 57 17.40 -29.83 -3.51
N SER A 58 16.73 -28.72 -3.19
CA SER A 58 15.90 -27.96 -4.12
C SER A 58 16.61 -26.69 -4.61
N ARG A 59 16.26 -26.25 -5.81
CA ARG A 59 16.62 -24.94 -6.37
C ARG A 59 15.41 -24.01 -6.51
N ASP A 60 14.21 -24.49 -6.14
CA ASP A 60 12.98 -23.73 -6.23
C ASP A 60 12.70 -22.99 -4.92
N LEU A 61 12.29 -21.73 -5.02
CA LEU A 61 11.92 -20.87 -3.90
C LEU A 61 10.59 -20.16 -4.22
N SER A 62 9.58 -20.36 -3.37
CA SER A 62 8.27 -19.74 -3.59
C SER A 62 8.25 -18.30 -3.10
N VAL A 63 7.77 -17.40 -3.95
CA VAL A 63 7.53 -15.98 -3.61
C VAL A 63 6.05 -15.66 -3.40
N ALA A 64 5.17 -16.66 -3.47
CA ALA A 64 3.72 -16.47 -3.36
C ALA A 64 3.26 -15.91 -1.99
N GLY A 65 4.11 -16.02 -0.97
CA GLY A 65 3.86 -15.44 0.36
C GLY A 65 4.21 -13.96 0.48
N LEU A 66 4.83 -13.34 -0.54
CA LEU A 66 5.19 -11.92 -0.52
C LEU A 66 3.95 -11.07 -0.85
N ALA A 67 3.40 -10.40 0.17
CA ALA A 67 2.27 -9.50 -0.01
C ALA A 67 2.68 -8.23 -0.78
N GLY A 68 1.85 -7.81 -1.74
CA GLY A 68 2.10 -6.59 -2.51
C GLY A 68 3.33 -6.66 -3.42
N LEU A 69 3.79 -7.85 -3.80
CA LEU A 69 4.92 -8.03 -4.71
C LEU A 69 4.62 -7.42 -6.09
N VAL A 70 5.34 -6.36 -6.46
CA VAL A 70 5.26 -5.72 -7.78
C VAL A 70 6.34 -6.28 -8.72
N ALA A 71 7.58 -6.32 -8.26
CA ALA A 71 8.73 -6.80 -9.01
C ALA A 71 9.81 -7.37 -8.07
N LEU A 72 10.73 -8.18 -8.62
CA LEU A 72 11.92 -8.66 -7.95
C LEU A 72 13.15 -8.07 -8.64
N GLU A 73 13.89 -7.21 -7.93
CA GLU A 73 15.09 -6.57 -8.46
C GLU A 73 16.33 -7.48 -8.34
N ALA A 74 16.45 -8.23 -7.25
CA ALA A 74 17.59 -9.10 -7.00
C ALA A 74 17.22 -10.32 -6.13
N VAL A 75 17.97 -11.40 -6.33
CA VAL A 75 17.98 -12.58 -5.45
C VAL A 75 19.43 -12.85 -5.08
N GLU A 76 19.73 -12.83 -3.79
CA GLU A 76 21.08 -12.99 -3.22
C GLU A 76 21.13 -14.26 -2.34
N TYR A 77 22.28 -14.95 -2.31
CA TYR A 77 22.48 -16.21 -1.57
C TYR A 77 23.75 -16.18 -0.70
#